data_AF-A0A2D7IFV0-F1
#
_entry.id   AF-A0A2D7IFV0-F1
#
_cell.length_a   1.000
_cell.length_b   1.000
_cell.length_c   1.000
_cell.angle_alpha   90.00
_cell.angle_beta   90.00
_cell.angle_gamma   90.00
#
_symmetry.space_group_name_H-M   'P 1'
#
loop_
_entity.id
_entity.type
_entity.pdbx_description
1 polymer ?
#
loop_
_entity_poly.entity_id
_entity_poly.type
_entity_poly.pdbx_seq_one_letter_code
_entity_poly.pdbx_strand_id
1 'polypeptide(L)'
;MAVRKTKKGLALKRWFKEKWTDEKGNPCGSRKNKNTKKCRPSKRVSDKTVKTWGEMSASEKRRAVAEKKRVGMGRKTSQIRRKTTKAKKNGTTKKRRR
;
A
#
# COMPACT_ATOMS: atom_id res chain seq x y z
N MET A 1 10.21 -11.84 18.38
CA MET A 1 9.11 -11.01 18.92
C MET A 1 7.82 -11.80 18.93
N ALA A 2 7.34 -12.21 20.11
CA ALA A 2 6.10 -12.97 20.21
C ALA A 2 4.89 -12.04 19.96
N VAL A 3 4.22 -12.21 18.84
CA VAL A 3 2.98 -11.47 18.55
C VAL A 3 1.81 -12.18 19.21
N ARG A 4 1.09 -11.48 20.10
CA ARG A 4 -0.08 -11.98 20.84
C ARG A 4 -1.11 -12.63 19.91
N LYS A 5 -1.78 -13.70 20.37
CA LYS A 5 -2.80 -14.46 19.59
C LYS A 5 -4.15 -13.72 19.55
N THR A 6 -4.18 -12.52 18.98
CA THR A 6 -5.41 -11.72 18.81
C THR A 6 -5.66 -11.41 17.34
N LYS A 7 -6.87 -10.96 16.97
CA LYS A 7 -7.17 -10.48 15.60
C LYS A 7 -6.18 -9.40 15.14
N LYS A 8 -5.80 -8.48 16.05
CA LYS A 8 -4.79 -7.44 15.80
C LYS A 8 -3.39 -8.05 15.63
N GLY A 9 -3.05 -9.06 16.44
CA GLY A 9 -1.80 -9.80 16.31
C GLY A 9 -1.68 -10.56 14.99
N LEU A 10 -2.77 -11.19 14.51
CA LEU A 10 -2.80 -11.83 13.18
C LEU A 10 -2.60 -10.82 12.06
N ALA A 11 -3.20 -9.63 12.15
CA ALA A 11 -2.98 -8.56 11.20
C ALA A 11 -1.51 -8.08 11.20
N LEU A 12 -0.88 -8.01 12.37
CA LEU A 12 0.54 -7.67 12.49
C LEU A 12 1.45 -8.77 11.94
N LYS A 13 1.16 -10.04 12.21
CA LYS A 13 1.87 -11.19 11.59
C LYS A 13 1.75 -11.13 10.06
N ARG A 14 0.55 -10.81 9.54
CA ARG A 14 0.36 -10.60 8.10
C ARG A 14 1.21 -9.45 7.58
N TRP A 15 1.23 -8.31 8.28
CA TRP A 15 2.05 -7.16 7.94
C TRP A 15 3.53 -7.55 7.82
N PHE A 16 4.08 -8.33 8.75
CA PHE A 16 5.45 -8.83 8.64
C PHE A 16 5.66 -9.76 7.43
N LYS A 17 4.70 -10.66 7.14
CA LYS A 17 4.76 -11.56 5.96
C LYS A 17 4.68 -10.80 4.63
N GLU A 18 3.96 -9.68 4.58
CA GLU A 18 3.82 -8.83 3.39
C GLU A 18 5.11 -8.09 3.01
N LYS A 19 6.13 -8.09 3.89
CA LYS A 19 7.44 -7.43 3.69
C LYS A 19 7.27 -5.98 3.23
N TRP A 20 6.81 -5.11 4.13
CA TRP A 20 6.56 -3.71 3.81
C TRP A 20 7.86 -2.93 3.61
N THR A 21 7.98 -2.32 2.43
CA THR A 21 9.16 -1.55 2.03
C THR A 21 8.78 -0.14 1.53
N ASP A 22 9.76 0.75 1.54
CA ASP A 22 9.68 2.04 0.85
C ASP A 22 9.87 1.88 -0.68
N GLU A 23 9.89 3.01 -1.38
CA GLU A 23 10.12 3.07 -2.83
C GLU A 23 11.52 2.60 -3.28
N LYS A 24 12.49 2.57 -2.35
CA LYS A 24 13.88 2.17 -2.59
C LYS A 24 14.19 0.75 -2.11
N GLY A 25 13.22 0.05 -1.53
CA GLY A 25 13.39 -1.30 -0.97
C GLY A 25 13.79 -1.35 0.50
N ASN A 26 13.93 -0.21 1.19
CA ASN A 26 14.23 -0.20 2.61
C ASN A 26 13.03 -0.66 3.44
N PRO A 27 13.25 -1.39 4.55
CA PRO A 27 12.16 -1.80 5.43
C PRO A 27 11.44 -0.61 6.04
N CYS A 28 10.11 -0.62 5.98
CA CYS A 28 9.28 0.39 6.60
C CYS A 28 9.20 0.20 8.13
N GLY A 29 9.06 1.29 8.88
CA GLY A 29 8.91 1.25 10.34
C GLY A 29 10.23 1.12 11.11
N SER A 30 11.36 1.27 10.43
CA SER A 30 12.68 1.31 11.08
C SER A 30 12.87 2.64 11.83
N ARG A 31 13.38 2.56 13.06
CA ARG A 31 13.79 3.74 13.85
C ARG A 31 14.94 4.53 13.21
N LYS A 32 15.72 3.88 12.35
CA LYS A 32 16.88 4.48 11.67
C LYS A 32 16.47 5.35 10.48
N ASN A 33 15.37 5.04 9.81
CA ASN A 33 14.92 5.74 8.61
C ASN A 33 13.63 6.54 8.90
N LYS A 34 13.81 7.76 9.45
CA LYS A 34 12.70 8.65 9.85
C LYS A 34 12.12 9.52 8.73
N ASN A 35 12.72 9.49 7.54
CA ASN A 35 12.33 10.34 6.42
C ASN A 35 10.90 10.06 5.94
N THR A 36 10.25 11.08 5.33
CA THR A 36 8.91 10.95 4.76
C THR A 36 8.91 9.97 3.58
N LYS A 37 8.51 8.73 3.86
CA LYS A 37 8.52 7.61 2.92
C LYS A 37 7.14 7.03 2.74
N LYS A 38 6.84 6.59 1.51
CA LYS A 38 5.60 5.89 1.23
C LYS A 38 5.84 4.40 1.42
N CYS A 39 5.26 3.83 2.46
CA CYS A 39 5.37 2.38 2.69
C CYS A 39 4.28 1.62 1.95
N ARG A 40 4.67 0.48 1.36
CA ARG A 40 3.78 -0.47 0.69
C ARG A 40 4.26 -1.90 0.82
N PRO A 41 3.36 -2.89 0.69
CA PRO A 41 3.75 -4.29 0.73
C PRO A 41 4.54 -4.65 -0.54
N SER A 42 5.61 -5.43 -0.37
CA SER A 42 6.36 -6.04 -1.47
C SER A 42 5.65 -7.31 -1.97
N LYS A 43 5.11 -8.11 -1.05
CA LYS A 43 4.44 -9.38 -1.36
C LYS A 43 2.96 -9.33 -1.04
N ARG A 44 2.14 -9.94 -1.91
CA ARG A 44 0.72 -10.19 -1.64
C ARG A 44 0.60 -11.47 -0.81
N VAL A 45 -0.01 -11.36 0.36
CA VAL A 45 -0.25 -12.51 1.26
C VAL A 45 -1.73 -12.84 1.37
N SER A 46 -2.62 -11.86 1.17
CA SER A 46 -4.07 -12.06 1.22
C SER A 46 -4.80 -11.06 0.31
N ASP A 47 -6.11 -11.24 0.15
CA ASP A 47 -6.94 -10.28 -0.60
C ASP A 47 -7.05 -8.91 0.08
N LYS A 48 -6.86 -8.88 1.41
CA LYS A 48 -6.83 -7.66 2.21
C LYS A 48 -5.54 -6.87 2.02
N THR A 49 -4.50 -7.48 1.42
CA THR A 49 -3.27 -6.77 1.09
C THR A 49 -3.59 -5.73 0.02
N VAL A 50 -3.12 -4.49 0.21
CA VAL A 50 -3.30 -3.42 -0.78
C VAL A 50 -2.44 -3.68 -2.02
N LYS A 51 -2.62 -2.86 -3.06
CA LYS A 51 -1.83 -2.93 -4.28
C LYS A 51 -0.33 -2.85 -3.96
N THR A 52 0.47 -3.83 -4.36
CA THR A 52 1.92 -3.90 -4.08
C THR A 52 2.72 -2.95 -4.97
N TRP A 53 4.02 -2.78 -4.69
CA TRP A 53 4.91 -2.04 -5.58
C TRP A 53 5.01 -2.69 -6.98
N GLY A 54 5.01 -4.02 -7.07
CA GLY A 54 5.06 -4.72 -8.37
C GLY A 54 3.79 -4.52 -9.21
N GLU A 55 2.63 -4.38 -8.56
CA GLU A 55 1.35 -4.20 -9.25
C GLU A 55 1.12 -2.76 -9.76
N MET A 56 1.90 -1.78 -9.29
CA MET A 56 1.74 -0.36 -9.64
C MET A 56 2.54 0.03 -10.88
N SER A 57 1.96 0.90 -11.72
CA SER A 57 2.71 1.53 -12.82
C SER A 57 3.71 2.56 -12.29
N ALA A 58 4.76 2.88 -13.07
CA ALA A 58 5.75 3.88 -12.69
C ALA A 58 5.13 5.25 -12.36
N SER A 59 4.10 5.66 -13.11
CA SER A 59 3.37 6.92 -12.86
C SER A 59 2.59 6.89 -11.54
N GLU A 60 1.92 5.78 -11.23
CA GLU A 60 1.25 5.60 -9.93
C GLU A 60 2.26 5.64 -8.77
N LYS A 61 3.44 5.03 -8.94
CA LYS A 61 4.52 5.05 -7.93
C LYS A 61 4.96 6.48 -7.63
N ARG A 62 5.29 7.24 -8.69
CA ARG A 62 5.73 8.64 -8.57
C ARG A 62 4.67 9.50 -7.87
N ARG A 63 3.39 9.38 -8.27
CA ARG A 63 2.28 10.11 -7.63
C ARG A 63 2.13 9.77 -6.16
N ALA A 64 2.20 8.49 -5.79
CA ALA A 64 2.08 8.06 -4.40
C ALA A 64 3.20 8.60 -3.51
N VAL A 65 4.43 8.63 -4.04
CA VAL A 65 5.59 9.18 -3.33
C VAL A 65 5.49 10.69 -3.21
N ALA A 66 5.15 11.40 -4.29
CA ALA A 66 4.97 12.85 -4.29
C ALA A 66 3.86 13.29 -3.33
N GLU A 67 2.72 12.59 -3.34
CA GLU A 67 1.64 12.85 -2.39
C GLU A 67 2.11 12.66 -0.95
N LYS A 68 2.85 11.58 -0.66
CA LYS A 68 3.34 11.33 0.69
C LYS A 68 4.33 12.40 1.14
N LYS A 69 5.23 12.83 0.26
CA LYS A 69 6.18 13.93 0.54
C LYS A 69 5.44 15.23 0.84
N ARG A 70 4.39 15.55 0.06
CA ARG A 70 3.57 16.75 0.25
C ARG A 70 2.80 16.77 1.56
N VAL A 71 2.24 15.63 2.00
CA VAL A 71 1.41 15.59 3.23
C VAL A 71 2.23 15.43 4.52
N GLY A 72 3.49 15.03 4.43
CA GLY A 72 4.33 14.75 5.59
C GLY A 72 4.06 13.40 6.28
N MET A 73 4.89 13.05 7.26
CA MET A 73 4.67 11.88 8.12
C MET A 73 3.51 12.11 9.10
N GLY A 74 2.86 11.04 9.56
CA GLY A 74 1.67 11.12 10.42
C GLY A 74 0.33 11.22 9.67
N ARG A 75 0.28 11.94 8.54
CA ARG A 75 -0.95 12.05 7.74
C ARG A 75 -1.13 10.86 6.77
N LYS A 76 -2.39 10.42 6.62
CA LYS A 76 -2.79 9.38 5.65
C LYS A 76 -2.90 10.01 4.26
N THR A 77 -2.36 9.32 3.26
CA THR A 77 -2.56 9.69 1.84
C THR A 77 -3.76 8.96 1.27
N SER A 78 -4.17 9.34 0.07
CA SER A 78 -5.13 8.62 -0.75
C SER A 78 -4.80 7.12 -0.84
N GLN A 79 -5.86 6.30 -0.82
CA GLN A 79 -5.70 4.86 -0.83
C GLN A 79 -5.75 4.30 -2.25
N ILE A 80 -4.58 3.91 -2.74
CA ILE A 80 -4.46 3.21 -4.01
C ILE A 80 -4.84 1.73 -3.76
N ARG A 81 -6.08 1.35 -4.06
CA ARG A 81 -6.58 -0.03 -3.96
C ARG A 81 -6.69 -0.67 -5.35
N ARG A 82 -6.69 -2.00 -5.39
CA ARG A 82 -7.13 -2.72 -6.60
C ARG A 82 -8.61 -2.40 -6.84
N LYS A 83 -8.98 -2.15 -8.10
CA LYS A 83 -10.39 -1.99 -8.47
C LYS A 83 -11.07 -3.34 -8.30
N THR A 84 -12.19 -3.37 -7.57
CA THR A 84 -13.05 -4.55 -7.50
C THR A 84 -13.74 -4.75 -8.86
N THR A 85 -14.11 -5.99 -9.17
CA THR A 85 -14.78 -6.36 -10.42
C THR A 85 -16.04 -5.52 -10.70
N LYS A 86 -16.84 -5.20 -9.66
CA LYS A 86 -17.99 -4.28 -9.76
C LYS A 86 -17.59 -2.86 -10.18
N ALA A 87 -16.54 -2.29 -9.58
CA ALA A 87 -16.06 -0.94 -9.93
C ALA A 87 -15.45 -0.88 -11.33
N LYS A 88 -14.87 -2.00 -11.81
CA LYS A 88 -14.36 -2.13 -13.17
C LYS A 88 -15.50 -2.11 -14.19
N LYS A 89 -16.57 -2.92 -13.97
CA LYS A 89 -17.78 -2.93 -14.83
C LYS A 89 -18.37 -1.52 -14.98
N ASN A 90 -18.65 -0.82 -13.88
CA ASN A 90 -19.28 0.51 -13.92
C ASN A 90 -18.44 1.58 -14.66
N GLY A 91 -17.11 1.54 -14.53
CA GLY A 91 -16.21 2.44 -15.26
C GLY A 91 -16.15 2.15 -16.77
N THR A 92 -16.37 0.89 -17.17
CA THR A 92 -16.39 0.49 -18.58
C THR A 92 -17.72 0.89 -19.23
N THR A 93 -18.84 0.70 -18.51
CA THR A 93 -20.16 1.16 -18.94
C THR A 93 -20.23 2.69 -19.09
N LYS A 94 -19.61 3.45 -18.17
CA LYS A 94 -19.56 4.92 -18.25
C LYS A 94 -18.67 5.44 -19.40
N LYS A 95 -17.64 4.67 -19.80
CA LYS A 95 -16.75 5.00 -20.93
C LYS A 95 -17.37 4.66 -22.30
N ARG A 96 -18.30 3.69 -22.35
CA ARG A 96 -19.08 3.34 -23.55
C ARG A 96 -20.28 4.26 -23.82
N ARG A 97 -20.66 5.10 -22.86
CA ARG A 97 -21.77 6.07 -22.95
C ARG A 97 -21.29 7.52 -23.21
N ARG A 98 -20.01 7.68 -23.55
CA ARG A 98 -19.40 8.95 -23.93
C ARG A 98 -18.84 8.82 -25.32
#